data_AF-A0A1G3KT97-F1
#
_entry.id   AF-A0A1G3KT97-F1
#
_cell.length_a   1.000
_cell.length_b   1.000
_cell.length_c   1.000
_cell.angle_alpha   90.00
_cell.angle_beta   90.00
_cell.angle_gamma   90.00
#
_symmetry.space_group_name_H-M   'P 1'
#
loop_
_entity.id
_entity.type
_entity.pdbx_description
1 polymer ?
#
loop_
_entity_poly.entity_id
_entity_poly.type
_entity_poly.pdbx_seq_one_letter_code
_entity_poly.pdbx_strand_id
1 'polypeptide(L)'
;MTWDAAATSPVERIARVLAGHELSRNGEGELRSAAEAVDMLWPEYTAAALAILKTMREPSGRMLAVGDAGVWERMITAAIEDETISES
;
A
#
# COMPACT_ATOMS: atom_id res chain seq x y z
N MET A 1 -3.11 -24.40 0.62
CA MET A 1 -2.04 -23.52 1.13
C MET A 1 -2.22 -22.18 0.45
N THR A 2 -2.75 -21.20 1.15
CA THR A 2 -2.84 -19.82 0.65
C THR A 2 -1.42 -19.28 0.58
N TRP A 3 -0.97 -18.93 -0.62
CA TRP A 3 0.34 -18.30 -0.83
C TRP A 3 0.23 -16.84 -0.42
N ASP A 4 0.81 -16.50 0.73
CA ASP A 4 1.08 -15.11 1.10
C ASP A 4 2.57 -14.82 0.85
N ALA A 5 2.85 -14.20 -0.29
CA ALA A 5 4.22 -13.82 -0.66
C ALA A 5 4.69 -12.57 0.10
N ALA A 6 3.76 -11.77 0.62
CA ALA A 6 4.07 -10.49 1.22
C ALA A 6 4.27 -10.70 2.72
N ALA A 7 5.45 -10.35 3.23
CA ALA A 7 5.71 -10.40 4.68
C ALA A 7 4.94 -9.32 5.47
N THR A 8 4.28 -8.38 4.79
CA THR A 8 3.62 -7.19 5.35
C THR A 8 2.33 -6.85 4.60
N SER A 9 1.41 -6.16 5.28
CA SER A 9 0.10 -5.80 4.70
C SER A 9 0.25 -4.90 3.46
N PRO A 10 -0.73 -4.87 2.54
CA PRO A 10 -0.73 -3.91 1.44
C PRO A 10 -0.64 -2.45 1.90
N VAL A 11 -1.27 -2.09 3.02
CA VAL A 11 -1.21 -0.73 3.59
C VAL A 11 0.20 -0.41 4.06
N GLU A 12 0.84 -1.28 4.85
CA GLU A 12 2.22 -1.08 5.30
C GLU A 12 3.17 -0.93 4.11
N ARG A 13 3.04 -1.75 3.07
CA ARG A 13 3.89 -1.65 1.88
C ARG A 13 3.76 -0.30 1.18
N ILE A 14 2.53 0.18 0.97
CA ILE A 14 2.32 1.49 0.35
C ILE A 14 2.82 2.61 1.26
N ALA A 15 2.55 2.53 2.57
CA ALA A 15 2.99 3.52 3.55
C ALA A 15 4.52 3.62 3.63
N ARG A 16 5.24 2.48 3.60
CA ARG A 16 6.71 2.45 3.51
C ARG A 16 7.24 3.06 2.21
N VAL A 17 6.54 2.87 1.09
CA VAL A 17 6.88 3.54 -0.18
C VAL A 17 6.70 5.04 -0.07
N LEU A 18 5.60 5.52 0.53
CA LEU A 18 5.35 6.95 0.74
C LEU A 18 6.41 7.58 1.66
N ALA A 19 6.70 6.94 2.79
CA ALA A 19 7.76 7.38 3.70
C ALA A 19 9.12 7.40 2.99
N GLY A 20 9.44 6.37 2.21
CA GLY A 20 10.68 6.30 1.45
C GLY A 20 10.79 7.40 0.40
N HIS A 21 9.69 7.69 -0.30
CA HIS A 21 9.62 8.76 -1.30
C HIS A 21 9.84 10.13 -0.66
N GLU A 22 9.25 10.40 0.50
CA GLU A 22 9.36 11.69 1.18
C GLU A 22 10.72 11.91 1.87
N LEU A 23 11.30 10.84 2.45
CA LEU A 23 12.47 10.98 3.32
C LEU A 23 13.80 10.74 2.59
N SER A 24 13.81 9.89 1.58
CA SER A 24 15.03 9.47 0.88
C SER A 24 15.42 10.43 -0.22
N ARG A 25 16.73 10.63 -0.38
CA ARG A 25 17.30 11.33 -1.54
C ARG A 25 17.08 10.67 -2.90
N ASN A 26 16.65 9.40 -2.89
CA ASN A 26 16.25 8.69 -4.11
C ASN A 26 14.78 8.95 -4.48
N GLY A 27 14.02 9.59 -3.59
CA GLY A 27 12.74 10.24 -3.87
C GLY A 27 12.92 11.76 -3.81
N GLU A 28 12.06 12.43 -3.05
CA GLU A 28 12.02 13.89 -2.88
C GLU A 28 12.68 14.38 -1.58
N GLY A 29 13.18 13.46 -0.75
CA GLY A 29 13.82 13.78 0.52
C GLY A 29 15.33 14.04 0.42
N GLU A 30 15.99 14.10 1.57
CA GLU A 30 17.42 14.45 1.65
C GLU A 30 18.26 13.36 2.33
N LEU A 31 17.63 12.35 2.95
CA LEU A 31 18.38 11.31 3.66
C LEU A 31 19.14 10.43 2.68
N ARG A 32 20.46 10.30 2.91
CA ARG A 32 21.32 9.39 2.15
C ARG A 32 21.06 7.92 2.45
N SER A 33 20.61 7.62 3.66
CA SER A 33 20.12 6.31 4.09
C SER A 33 18.83 6.53 4.86
N ALA A 34 17.71 6.11 4.28
CA ALA A 34 16.38 6.36 4.83
C ALA A 34 15.77 5.11 5.50
N ALA A 35 16.46 3.96 5.51
CA ALA A 35 15.87 2.70 5.95
C ALA A 35 15.32 2.76 7.38
N GLU A 36 16.13 3.19 8.36
CA GLU A 36 15.69 3.31 9.76
C GLU A 36 14.55 4.34 9.93
N ALA A 37 14.61 5.44 9.17
CA ALA A 37 13.57 6.46 9.21
C ALA A 37 12.24 5.94 8.62
N VAL A 38 12.30 5.16 7.54
CA VAL A 38 11.13 4.50 6.94
C VAL A 38 10.55 3.46 7.90
N ASP A 39 11.39 2.64 8.53
CA ASP A 39 10.94 1.64 9.52
C ASP A 39 10.20 2.30 10.69
N MET A 40 10.63 3.50 11.10
CA MET A 40 10.03 4.24 12.21
C MET A 40 8.77 5.01 11.79
N LEU A 41 8.78 5.68 10.65
CA LEU A 41 7.80 6.70 10.29
C LEU A 41 6.71 6.20 9.33
N TRP A 42 6.85 5.01 8.72
CA TRP A 42 5.80 4.50 7.83
C TRP A 42 4.38 4.50 8.45
N PRO A 43 4.16 4.24 9.76
CA PRO A 43 2.81 4.25 10.31
C PRO A 43 2.10 5.60 10.15
N GLU A 44 2.85 6.72 10.06
CA GLU A 44 2.26 8.06 9.84
C GLU A 44 1.65 8.21 8.44
N TYR A 45 1.98 7.31 7.52
CA TYR A 45 1.52 7.32 6.13
C TYR A 45 0.38 6.31 5.86
N THR A 46 -0.12 5.58 6.86
CA THR A 46 -1.18 4.56 6.67
C THR A 46 -2.49 5.16 6.15
N ALA A 47 -2.88 6.35 6.62
CA ALA A 47 -4.08 7.03 6.15
C ALA A 47 -4.00 7.38 4.65
N ALA A 48 -2.83 7.83 4.18
CA ALA A 48 -2.59 8.10 2.77
C ALA A 48 -2.54 6.80 1.94
N ALA A 49 -1.90 5.75 2.46
CA ALA A 49 -1.90 4.43 1.84
C ALA A 49 -3.32 3.86 1.67
N LEU A 50 -4.16 3.99 2.70
CA LEU A 50 -5.56 3.58 2.66
C LEU A 50 -6.37 4.39 1.63
N ALA A 51 -6.12 5.70 1.52
CA ALA A 51 -6.75 6.53 0.51
C ALA A 51 -6.39 6.06 -0.91
N ILE A 52 -5.12 5.72 -1.16
CA ILE A 52 -4.67 5.15 -2.44
C ILE A 52 -5.42 3.84 -2.75
N LEU A 53 -5.50 2.90 -1.79
CA LEU A 53 -6.23 1.65 -2.00
C LEU A 53 -7.71 1.89 -2.30
N LYS A 54 -8.36 2.84 -1.61
CA LYS A 54 -9.75 3.22 -1.89
C LYS A 54 -9.92 3.75 -3.31
N THR A 55 -9.00 4.59 -3.79
CA THR A 55 -9.00 5.05 -5.19
C THR A 55 -8.80 3.90 -6.17
N MET A 56 -7.92 2.95 -5.84
CA MET A 56 -7.65 1.80 -6.71
C MET A 56 -8.83 0.82 -6.80
N ARG A 57 -9.89 0.93 -5.99
CA ARG A 57 -11.11 0.10 -6.13
C ARG A 57 -11.79 0.26 -7.48
N GLU A 58 -11.57 1.37 -8.17
CA GLU A 58 -12.18 1.69 -9.46
C GLU A 58 -11.21 1.34 -10.60
N PRO A 59 -11.30 0.14 -11.20
CA PRO A 59 -10.40 -0.26 -12.28
C PRO A 59 -10.68 0.54 -13.56
N SER A 60 -9.63 0.91 -14.29
CA SER A 60 -9.77 1.53 -15.61
C SER A 60 -10.32 0.55 -16.66
N GLY A 61 -10.89 1.06 -17.75
CA GLY A 61 -11.36 0.21 -18.85
C GLY A 61 -10.28 -0.69 -19.46
N ARG A 62 -9.00 -0.25 -19.44
CA ARG A 62 -7.87 -1.08 -19.89
C ARG A 62 -7.58 -2.24 -18.93
N MET A 63 -7.78 -2.05 -17.62
CA MET A 63 -7.65 -3.12 -16.64
C MET A 63 -8.77 -4.15 -16.83
N LEU A 64 -9.99 -3.68 -17.10
CA LEU A 64 -11.14 -4.55 -17.37
C LEU A 64 -11.01 -5.31 -18.70
N ALA A 65 -10.36 -4.72 -19.70
CA ALA A 65 -10.12 -5.39 -20.97
C ALA A 65 -9.22 -6.64 -20.85
N VAL A 66 -8.48 -6.79 -19.75
CA VAL A 66 -7.55 -7.90 -19.51
C VAL A 66 -7.84 -8.67 -18.21
N GLY A 67 -8.96 -8.39 -17.54
CA GLY A 67 -9.24 -8.92 -16.21
C GLY A 67 -10.71 -8.91 -15.84
N ASP A 68 -11.01 -9.14 -14.56
CA ASP A 68 -12.37 -9.19 -14.03
C ASP A 68 -12.58 -8.11 -12.96
N ALA A 69 -13.62 -7.29 -13.13
CA ALA A 69 -13.94 -6.18 -12.24
C ALA A 69 -14.27 -6.65 -10.82
N GLY A 70 -15.06 -7.72 -10.70
CA GLY A 70 -15.51 -8.23 -9.40
C GLY A 70 -14.38 -8.88 -8.62
N VAL A 71 -13.48 -9.59 -9.29
CA VAL A 71 -12.26 -10.13 -8.66
C VAL A 71 -11.39 -8.99 -8.15
N TRP A 72 -11.17 -7.95 -8.96
CA TRP A 72 -10.38 -6.78 -8.56
C TRP A 72 -10.96 -6.09 -7.33
N GLU A 73 -12.26 -5.80 -7.33
CA GLU A 73 -12.95 -5.16 -6.21
C GLU A 73 -12.82 -5.98 -4.91
N ARG A 74 -12.99 -7.30 -5.00
CA ARG A 74 -12.82 -8.20 -3.83
C ARG A 74 -11.38 -8.21 -3.31
N MET A 75 -10.39 -8.19 -4.20
CA MET A 75 -8.98 -8.15 -3.79
C MET A 75 -8.63 -6.85 -3.06
N ILE A 76 -9.08 -5.70 -3.59
CA ILE A 76 -8.82 -4.40 -2.95
C ILE A 76 -9.61 -4.26 -1.64
N THR A 77 -10.84 -4.77 -1.58
CA THR A 77 -11.62 -4.81 -0.33
C THR A 77 -10.90 -5.64 0.73
N ALA A 78 -10.46 -6.85 0.40
CA ALA A 78 -9.70 -7.70 1.32
C ALA A 78 -8.41 -7.03 1.81
N ALA A 79 -7.69 -6.31 0.92
CA ALA A 79 -6.49 -5.56 1.28
C ALA A 79 -6.75 -4.41 2.28
N ILE A 80 -7.96 -3.85 2.28
CA ILE A 80 -8.37 -2.77 3.19
C ILE A 80 -8.88 -3.33 4.52
N GLU A 81 -9.58 -4.47 4.48
CA GLU A 81 -10.06 -5.16 5.67
C GLU A 81 -8.92 -5.72 6.52
N ASP A 82 -7.85 -6.22 5.87
CA ASP A 82 -6.63 -6.72 6.53
C ASP A 82 -6.02 -5.68 7.50
N GLU A 83 -6.02 -4.41 7.10
CA GLU A 83 -5.58 -3.30 7.96
C GLU A 83 -6.53 -3.07 9.15
N THR A 84 -7.83 -3.12 8.90
CA THR A 84 -8.85 -2.83 9.93
C THR A 84 -8.88 -3.90 11.01
N ILE A 85 -8.53 -5.15 10.67
CA ILE A 85 -8.40 -6.27 11.60
C ILE A 85 -7.12 -6.14 12.43
N SER A 86 -6.04 -5.56 11.89
CA SER A 86 -4.78 -5.36 12.61
C SER A 86 -4.83 -4.23 13.66
N GLU A 87 -5.79 -3.31 13.57
CA GLU A 87 -6.02 -2.25 14.57
C GLU A 87 -6.98 -2.64 15.72
N SER A 88 -7.57 -3.84 15.67
CA SER A 88 -8.53 -4.39 16.66
C SER A 88 -7.88 -5.35 17.66
#